data_AF-A0A3A4ZE67-F1
#
_entry.id   AF-A0A3A4ZE67-F1
#
_cell.length_a   1.000
_cell.length_b   1.000
_cell.length_c   1.000
_cell.angle_alpha   90.00
_cell.angle_beta   90.00
_cell.angle_gamma   90.00
#
_symmetry.space_group_name_H-M   'P 1'
#
loop_
_entity.id
_entity.type
_entity.pdbx_description
1 polymer ?
#
loop_
_entity_poly.entity_id
_entity_poly.type
_entity_poly.pdbx_seq_one_letter_code
_entity_poly.pdbx_strand_id
1 'polypeptide(L)'
;MQDRENKMPNDLYKYKIAATAAALACIASAFVPSAAFGENPLILRNGLEISLYSPDDVLSMTHRDDLGRLIFELPGGVSYILIDDIDDPRIANKGDGTFHPMNVEWVLDALASIDVSNGDIDVSATVYVLPYPRSGFPTSTACGSDIFLSPGVIEIPRSRVAWTATHELGHVFQRRYAPETRDGRWTEYLEIRGIDDETKYYADAAHMNRPVEIFAEDFRYLFGGAEAVASRTIENADLPLPDDVPGLEDFFVSLVAGERVVSIVAPEPLACSLSNYPNPFNPTTTVRVALSGAALEAPGDVSLAVYRVDGALVRELHRGPAPGGALEARWDGTDERGNPVASGVYLCRVRSGRFAATSKLLLVR
;
A
#
# COMPACT_ATOMS: atom_id res chain seq x y z
N MET A 1 -5.70 54.80 -20.77
CA MET A 1 -7.13 54.48 -20.60
C MET A 1 -7.21 53.02 -20.22
N GLN A 2 -7.21 52.78 -18.90
CA GLN A 2 -8.29 52.13 -18.14
C GLN A 2 -8.25 50.60 -18.29
N ASP A 3 -7.57 49.93 -17.35
CA ASP A 3 -8.14 49.39 -16.10
C ASP A 3 -9.06 48.20 -16.34
N ARG A 4 -8.61 47.03 -15.87
CA ARG A 4 -9.32 46.26 -14.84
C ARG A 4 -8.36 45.26 -14.21
N GLU A 5 -7.89 45.62 -13.02
CA GLU A 5 -7.63 44.66 -11.96
C GLU A 5 -8.83 43.73 -11.81
N ASN A 6 -8.58 42.42 -11.73
CA ASN A 6 -9.42 41.57 -10.90
C ASN A 6 -8.53 40.55 -10.20
N LYS A 7 -8.23 40.86 -8.94
CA LYS A 7 -7.71 39.94 -7.92
C LYS A 7 -8.67 38.78 -7.73
N MET A 8 -8.12 37.56 -7.69
CA MET A 8 -8.65 36.46 -6.88
C MET A 8 -7.51 35.85 -6.04
N PRO A 9 -7.83 35.26 -4.86
CA PRO A 9 -7.06 35.47 -3.64
C PRO A 9 -5.97 34.42 -3.40
N ASN A 10 -4.89 34.90 -2.80
CA ASN A 10 -3.65 34.20 -2.45
C ASN A 10 -3.78 33.26 -1.21
N ASP A 11 -4.95 32.63 -1.01
CA ASP A 11 -5.28 31.95 0.25
C ASP A 11 -5.44 30.41 0.16
N LEU A 12 -5.37 29.79 -1.03
CA LEU A 12 -5.35 28.32 -1.15
C LEU A 12 -3.96 27.70 -0.92
N TYR A 13 -2.87 28.46 -1.09
CA TYR A 13 -1.50 27.96 -0.89
C TYR A 13 -1.03 27.97 0.57
N LYS A 14 -1.72 28.67 1.47
CA LYS A 14 -1.33 28.73 2.90
C LYS A 14 -1.82 27.52 3.71
N TYR A 15 -2.83 26.79 3.23
CA TYR A 15 -3.35 25.61 3.93
C TYR A 15 -2.62 24.30 3.59
N LYS A 16 -1.92 24.21 2.44
CA LYS A 16 -1.09 23.04 2.10
C LYS A 16 0.25 22.99 2.87
N ILE A 17 0.80 24.14 3.30
CA ILE A 17 2.11 24.22 3.98
C ILE A 17 2.00 24.00 5.50
N ALA A 18 0.85 24.32 6.11
CA ALA A 18 0.64 24.14 7.55
C ALA A 18 0.34 22.67 7.95
N ALA A 19 -0.24 21.88 7.03
CA ALA A 19 -0.56 20.47 7.28
C ALA A 19 0.67 19.55 7.20
N THR A 20 1.69 19.91 6.41
CA THR A 20 2.91 19.12 6.20
C THR A 20 3.80 19.07 7.46
N ALA A 21 3.87 20.17 8.22
CA ALA A 21 4.71 20.24 9.42
C ALA A 21 4.12 19.47 10.63
N ALA A 22 2.79 19.34 10.71
CA ALA A 22 2.14 18.59 11.78
C ALA A 22 2.12 17.06 11.51
N ALA A 23 2.17 16.64 10.24
CA ALA A 23 2.28 15.23 9.86
C ALA A 23 3.67 14.64 10.21
N LEU A 24 4.73 15.43 10.06
CA LEU A 24 6.12 15.06 10.40
C LEU A 24 6.33 14.73 11.88
N ALA A 25 5.56 15.33 12.79
CA ALA A 25 5.69 15.07 14.23
C ALA A 25 4.97 13.79 14.72
N CYS A 26 4.03 13.24 13.93
CA CYS A 26 3.25 12.06 14.30
C CYS A 26 3.82 10.74 13.76
N ILE A 27 4.80 10.78 12.86
CA ILE A 27 5.43 9.57 12.29
C ILE A 27 6.44 8.94 13.28
N ALA A 28 6.94 9.74 14.24
CA ALA A 28 7.91 9.29 15.24
C ALA A 28 7.38 8.32 16.31
N SER A 29 6.08 8.00 16.36
CA SER A 29 5.51 7.14 17.41
C SER A 29 4.85 5.84 16.95
N ALA A 30 5.06 5.41 15.71
CA ALA A 30 4.54 4.13 15.19
C ALA A 30 5.65 3.08 14.93
N PHE A 31 6.85 3.28 15.46
CA PHE A 31 7.97 2.37 15.27
C PHE A 31 8.02 1.32 16.38
N VAL A 32 7.74 0.07 16.03
CA VAL A 32 8.20 -1.10 16.80
C VAL A 32 9.05 -1.94 15.85
N PRO A 33 10.38 -1.80 15.86
CA PRO A 33 11.23 -2.70 15.10
C PRO A 33 11.29 -4.03 15.87
N SER A 34 10.85 -5.12 15.24
CA SER A 34 11.07 -6.46 15.77
C SER A 34 11.93 -7.26 14.79
N ALA A 35 13.04 -7.77 15.31
CA ALA A 35 13.97 -8.65 14.62
C ALA A 35 13.34 -10.04 14.42
N ALA A 36 12.74 -10.28 13.26
CA ALA A 36 12.60 -11.59 12.60
C ALA A 36 11.71 -11.44 11.37
N PHE A 37 12.30 -11.50 10.17
CA PHE A 37 11.66 -11.64 8.84
C PHE A 37 10.56 -10.60 8.49
N GLY A 38 10.78 -9.83 7.42
CA GLY A 38 9.94 -8.70 6.98
C GLY A 38 8.54 -9.05 6.45
N GLU A 39 7.71 -9.71 7.26
CA GLU A 39 6.30 -10.00 6.95
C GLU A 39 5.31 -9.10 7.71
N ASN A 40 5.57 -7.79 7.78
CA ASN A 40 4.49 -6.86 8.14
C ASN A 40 4.43 -5.73 7.12
N PRO A 41 3.39 -5.70 6.27
CA PRO A 41 3.17 -4.56 5.41
C PRO A 41 2.97 -3.30 6.27
N LEU A 42 3.65 -2.24 5.89
CA LEU A 42 3.38 -0.89 6.35
C LEU A 42 2.05 -0.44 5.74
N ILE A 43 1.01 -0.34 6.56
CA ILE A 43 -0.26 0.24 6.15
C ILE A 43 -0.15 1.75 6.28
N LEU A 44 -0.17 2.44 5.13
CA LEU A 44 -0.13 3.90 5.06
C LEU A 44 -1.54 4.47 5.28
N ARG A 45 -1.62 5.75 5.65
CA ARG A 45 -2.87 6.40 6.10
C ARG A 45 -3.99 6.47 5.05
N ASN A 46 -3.71 6.11 3.80
CA ASN A 46 -4.55 6.22 2.62
C ASN A 46 -4.98 4.84 2.08
N GLY A 47 -4.93 3.77 2.88
CA GLY A 47 -5.29 2.42 2.44
C GLY A 47 -4.19 1.68 1.65
N LEU A 48 -3.11 2.36 1.29
CA LEU A 48 -1.97 1.78 0.59
C LEU A 48 -1.19 0.84 1.51
N GLU A 49 -1.06 -0.42 1.09
CA GLU A 49 -0.37 -1.47 1.82
C GLU A 49 1.01 -1.73 1.20
N ILE A 50 2.09 -1.34 1.88
CA ILE A 50 3.46 -1.47 1.36
C ILE A 50 4.26 -2.49 2.16
N SER A 51 4.74 -3.55 1.50
CA SER A 51 5.80 -4.39 2.06
C SER A 51 7.13 -3.92 1.50
N LEU A 52 8.05 -3.43 2.34
CA LEU A 52 9.36 -2.94 1.88
C LEU A 52 10.49 -3.85 2.34
N TYR A 53 11.36 -4.21 1.40
CA TYR A 53 12.61 -4.93 1.60
C TYR A 53 13.77 -3.98 1.41
N SER A 54 14.58 -3.80 2.46
CA SER A 54 15.81 -3.01 2.42
C SER A 54 16.89 -3.70 1.57
N PRO A 55 18.00 -3.02 1.23
CA PRO A 55 19.11 -3.66 0.53
C PRO A 55 19.63 -4.91 1.24
N ASP A 56 19.71 -4.88 2.58
CA ASP A 56 20.16 -6.03 3.38
C ASP A 56 19.14 -7.18 3.35
N ASP A 57 17.84 -6.87 3.36
CA ASP A 57 16.80 -7.88 3.21
C ASP A 57 16.90 -8.55 1.83
N VAL A 58 17.06 -7.75 0.76
CA VAL A 58 17.26 -8.27 -0.60
C VAL A 58 18.51 -9.14 -0.68
N LEU A 59 19.63 -8.71 -0.07
CA LEU A 59 20.86 -9.51 -0.02
C LEU A 59 20.65 -10.86 0.69
N SER A 60 19.84 -10.90 1.75
CA SER A 60 19.50 -12.15 2.44
C SER A 60 18.67 -13.12 1.59
N MET A 61 18.05 -12.62 0.53
CA MET A 61 17.30 -13.39 -0.47
C MET A 61 18.15 -13.72 -1.70
N THR A 62 19.47 -13.55 -1.62
CA THR A 62 20.39 -13.85 -2.72
C THR A 62 21.29 -15.06 -2.46
N HIS A 63 21.71 -15.70 -3.54
CA HIS A 63 22.76 -16.72 -3.55
C HIS A 63 23.63 -16.57 -4.80
N ARG A 64 24.78 -17.25 -4.86
CA ARG A 64 25.59 -17.32 -6.09
C ARG A 64 25.32 -18.63 -6.82
N ASP A 65 25.13 -18.56 -8.14
CA ASP A 65 25.01 -19.75 -9.00
C ASP A 65 26.39 -20.36 -9.35
N ASP A 66 26.38 -21.45 -10.11
CA ASP A 66 27.59 -22.17 -10.56
C ASP A 66 28.53 -21.31 -11.44
N LEU A 67 28.02 -20.21 -12.00
CA LEU A 67 28.79 -19.26 -12.79
C LEU A 67 29.28 -18.06 -11.94
N GLY A 68 29.04 -18.10 -10.63
CA GLY A 68 29.41 -17.05 -9.69
C GLY A 68 28.52 -15.81 -9.72
N ARG A 69 27.43 -15.83 -10.50
CA ARG A 69 26.51 -14.69 -10.65
C ARG A 69 25.64 -14.57 -9.41
N LEU A 70 25.38 -13.33 -8.98
CA LEU A 70 24.49 -13.09 -7.85
C LEU A 70 23.02 -13.22 -8.31
N ILE A 71 22.33 -14.21 -7.76
CA ILE A 71 20.93 -14.52 -8.05
C ILE A 71 20.08 -14.04 -6.89
N PHE A 72 19.11 -13.19 -7.18
CA PHE A 72 18.07 -12.74 -6.26
C PHE A 72 16.79 -13.55 -6.51
N GLU A 73 16.33 -14.27 -5.48
CA GLU A 73 15.12 -15.11 -5.57
C GLU A 73 13.94 -14.46 -4.85
N LEU A 74 12.84 -14.29 -5.58
CA LEU A 74 11.58 -13.84 -5.02
C LEU A 74 10.77 -14.99 -4.42
N PRO A 75 9.90 -14.70 -3.44
CA PRO A 75 8.83 -15.61 -3.07
C PRO A 75 8.03 -16.02 -4.30
N GLY A 76 7.85 -17.33 -4.51
CA GLY A 76 7.17 -17.87 -5.70
C GLY A 76 8.10 -18.34 -6.82
N GLY A 77 9.43 -18.26 -6.65
CA GLY A 77 10.41 -18.92 -7.52
C GLY A 77 10.83 -18.13 -8.76
N VAL A 78 10.43 -16.86 -8.86
CA VAL A 78 10.97 -15.93 -9.85
C VAL A 78 12.36 -15.49 -9.40
N SER A 79 13.34 -15.49 -10.30
CA SER A 79 14.72 -15.12 -9.98
C SER A 79 15.27 -14.05 -10.93
N TYR A 80 16.08 -13.13 -10.40
CA TYR A 80 16.80 -12.12 -11.18
C TYR A 80 18.31 -12.24 -10.98
N ILE A 81 19.08 -11.95 -12.02
CA ILE A 81 20.53 -11.78 -11.90
C ILE A 81 20.80 -10.34 -11.51
N LEU A 82 21.50 -10.14 -10.40
CA LEU A 82 22.02 -8.84 -9.96
C LEU A 82 23.46 -8.66 -10.48
N ILE A 83 23.79 -7.45 -10.92
CA ILE A 83 25.15 -7.08 -11.34
C ILE A 83 25.85 -6.46 -10.13
N ASP A 84 26.65 -7.25 -9.42
CA ASP A 84 27.38 -6.83 -8.21
C ASP A 84 28.80 -6.30 -8.49
N ASP A 85 29.17 -6.19 -9.77
CA ASP A 85 30.44 -5.60 -10.24
C ASP A 85 30.18 -4.32 -11.03
N ILE A 86 30.71 -3.19 -10.53
CA ILE A 86 30.59 -1.88 -11.18
C ILE A 86 31.36 -1.82 -12.52
N ASP A 87 32.36 -2.67 -12.69
CA ASP A 87 33.17 -2.74 -13.90
C ASP A 87 32.58 -3.66 -14.96
N ASP A 88 31.45 -4.31 -14.66
CA ASP A 88 30.71 -5.13 -15.61
C ASP A 88 30.36 -4.32 -16.87
N PRO A 89 30.60 -4.84 -18.09
CA PRO A 89 30.38 -4.12 -19.34
C PRO A 89 28.92 -3.70 -19.58
N ARG A 90 27.95 -4.29 -18.86
CA ARG A 90 26.54 -3.88 -18.90
C ARG A 90 26.29 -2.56 -18.16
N ILE A 91 27.21 -2.12 -17.30
CA ILE A 91 27.14 -0.84 -16.59
C ILE A 91 27.80 0.24 -17.44
N ALA A 92 26.98 0.97 -18.21
CA ALA A 92 27.47 1.98 -19.15
C ALA A 92 28.10 3.21 -18.45
N ASN A 93 27.51 3.64 -17.33
CA ASN A 93 28.00 4.74 -16.51
C ASN A 93 28.47 4.19 -15.17
N LYS A 94 29.75 4.38 -14.84
CA LYS A 94 30.36 3.88 -13.60
C LYS A 94 30.27 4.85 -12.44
N GLY A 95 29.84 6.09 -12.68
CA GLY A 95 29.72 7.13 -11.65
C GLY A 95 30.98 7.30 -10.82
N ASP A 96 30.88 7.11 -9.50
CA ASP A 96 32.01 7.20 -8.56
C ASP A 96 32.73 5.85 -8.31
N GLY A 97 32.36 4.81 -9.05
CA GLY A 97 32.93 3.47 -8.90
C GLY A 97 32.23 2.61 -7.85
N THR A 98 31.07 3.02 -7.34
CA THR A 98 30.27 2.23 -6.39
C THR A 98 28.78 2.28 -6.71
N PHE A 99 28.04 1.25 -6.28
CA PHE A 99 26.58 1.26 -6.32
C PHE A 99 26.01 1.92 -5.06
N HIS A 100 25.01 2.76 -5.25
CA HIS A 100 24.33 3.53 -4.20
C HIS A 100 22.85 3.17 -4.19
N PRO A 101 22.43 2.24 -3.31
CA PRO A 101 21.02 1.93 -3.12
C PRO A 101 20.23 3.17 -2.70
N MET A 102 18.96 3.25 -3.09
CA MET A 102 18.11 4.34 -2.63
C MET A 102 17.98 4.32 -1.10
N ASN A 103 17.97 5.49 -0.49
CA ASN A 103 17.77 5.60 0.95
C ASN A 103 16.35 5.12 1.31
N VAL A 104 16.27 4.08 2.16
CA VAL A 104 15.00 3.42 2.53
C VAL A 104 14.04 4.38 3.23
N GLU A 105 14.53 5.24 4.13
CA GLU A 105 13.67 6.21 4.82
C GLU A 105 13.06 7.20 3.83
N TRP A 106 13.83 7.63 2.83
CA TRP A 106 13.33 8.55 1.81
C TRP A 106 12.31 7.90 0.88
N VAL A 107 12.44 6.60 0.58
CA VAL A 107 11.43 5.82 -0.14
C VAL A 107 10.14 5.76 0.68
N LEU A 108 10.22 5.42 1.96
CA LEU A 108 9.06 5.36 2.85
C LEU A 108 8.37 6.72 2.98
N ASP A 109 9.14 7.79 3.20
CA ASP A 109 8.63 9.15 3.26
C ASP A 109 7.89 9.53 1.97
N ALA A 110 8.46 9.18 0.81
CA ALA A 110 7.85 9.47 -0.48
C ALA A 110 6.51 8.76 -0.67
N LEU A 111 6.45 7.46 -0.39
CA LEU A 111 5.22 6.67 -0.50
C LEU A 111 4.16 7.09 0.53
N ALA A 112 4.58 7.40 1.76
CA ALA A 112 3.69 7.88 2.82
C ALA A 112 3.14 9.29 2.55
N SER A 113 3.81 10.07 1.70
CA SER A 113 3.37 11.41 1.31
C SER A 113 2.30 11.45 0.23
N ILE A 114 1.95 10.29 -0.36
CA ILE A 114 0.94 10.20 -1.41
C ILE A 114 -0.44 10.50 -0.85
N ASP A 115 -1.15 11.44 -1.46
CA ASP A 115 -2.47 11.87 -1.03
C ASP A 115 -3.44 12.01 -2.20
N VAL A 116 -4.32 11.02 -2.37
CA VAL A 116 -5.40 11.04 -3.38
C VAL A 116 -6.70 11.54 -2.73
N SER A 117 -6.66 12.77 -2.18
CA SER A 117 -7.80 13.60 -1.75
C SER A 117 -9.09 12.85 -1.31
N ASN A 118 -9.02 12.10 -0.20
CA ASN A 118 -10.11 11.33 0.44
C ASN A 118 -10.52 9.99 -0.21
N GLY A 119 -9.76 9.48 -1.17
CA GLY A 119 -9.89 8.10 -1.64
C GLY A 119 -8.91 7.17 -0.91
N ASP A 120 -9.42 6.02 -0.43
CA ASP A 120 -8.56 4.93 0.00
C ASP A 120 -7.99 4.26 -1.26
N ILE A 121 -6.68 4.32 -1.42
CA ILE A 121 -5.92 3.59 -2.43
C ILE A 121 -5.87 2.12 -1.97
N ASP A 122 -6.86 1.33 -2.39
CA ASP A 122 -6.88 -0.13 -2.25
C ASP A 122 -5.87 -0.79 -3.20
N VAL A 123 -4.59 -0.56 -2.91
CA VAL A 123 -3.43 -1.12 -3.62
C VAL A 123 -2.49 -1.72 -2.58
N SER A 124 -2.04 -2.94 -2.86
CA SER A 124 -0.87 -3.52 -2.21
C SER A 124 0.32 -3.49 -3.17
N ALA A 125 1.50 -3.13 -2.66
CA ALA A 125 2.74 -3.18 -3.41
C ALA A 125 3.89 -3.71 -2.56
N THR A 126 4.77 -4.48 -3.19
CA THR A 126 6.02 -4.94 -2.57
C THR A 126 7.18 -4.16 -3.15
N VAL A 127 7.91 -3.43 -2.32
CA VAL A 127 9.02 -2.57 -2.74
C VAL A 127 10.34 -3.23 -2.37
N TYR A 128 11.17 -3.52 -3.36
CA TYR A 128 12.52 -4.02 -3.20
C TYR A 128 13.51 -2.90 -3.48
N VAL A 129 14.18 -2.40 -2.44
CA VAL A 129 15.29 -1.46 -2.59
C VAL A 129 16.54 -2.25 -2.92
N LEU A 130 16.96 -2.22 -4.17
CA LEU A 130 17.99 -3.12 -4.65
C LEU A 130 19.40 -2.65 -4.27
N PRO A 131 20.26 -3.55 -3.76
CA PRO A 131 21.68 -3.26 -3.54
C PRO A 131 22.44 -3.08 -4.87
N TYR A 132 21.99 -3.77 -5.91
CA TYR A 132 22.65 -3.90 -7.21
C TYR A 132 21.59 -3.90 -8.32
N PRO A 133 21.90 -3.35 -9.52
CA PRO A 133 20.94 -3.33 -10.62
C PRO A 133 20.69 -4.73 -11.18
N ARG A 134 19.50 -4.95 -11.74
CA ARG A 134 19.16 -6.22 -12.41
C ARG A 134 19.73 -6.24 -13.82
N SER A 135 20.31 -7.36 -14.24
CA SER A 135 21.03 -7.47 -15.52
C SER A 135 20.21 -7.14 -16.77
N GLY A 136 18.89 -7.36 -16.77
CA GLY A 136 18.02 -7.05 -17.91
C GLY A 136 17.25 -5.74 -17.73
N PHE A 137 17.31 -5.14 -16.54
CA PHE A 137 16.49 -4.01 -16.13
C PHE A 137 17.34 -3.11 -15.21
N PRO A 138 18.31 -2.38 -15.77
CA PRO A 138 19.25 -1.58 -14.98
C PRO A 138 18.57 -0.38 -14.30
N THR A 139 17.38 0.01 -14.77
CA THR A 139 16.55 1.06 -14.18
C THR A 139 15.56 0.49 -13.17
N SER A 140 14.97 1.38 -12.37
CA SER A 140 13.80 1.02 -11.56
C SER A 140 12.65 0.59 -12.46
N THR A 141 11.78 -0.27 -11.94
CA THR A 141 10.58 -0.71 -12.65
C THR A 141 9.55 -1.30 -11.70
N ALA A 142 8.29 -1.23 -12.08
CA ALA A 142 7.22 -2.01 -11.47
C ALA A 142 6.80 -3.19 -12.37
N CYS A 143 6.70 -4.40 -11.80
CA CYS A 143 6.16 -5.61 -12.44
C CYS A 143 5.00 -6.17 -11.60
N GLY A 144 3.78 -6.10 -12.11
CA GLY A 144 2.60 -6.40 -11.30
C GLY A 144 2.50 -5.42 -10.14
N SER A 145 2.45 -5.95 -8.91
CA SER A 145 2.51 -5.21 -7.64
C SER A 145 3.93 -5.06 -7.07
N ASP A 146 4.93 -5.67 -7.70
CA ASP A 146 6.31 -5.59 -7.23
C ASP A 146 7.02 -4.40 -7.85
N ILE A 147 7.68 -3.60 -7.02
CA ILE A 147 8.47 -2.43 -7.40
C ILE A 147 9.93 -2.73 -7.09
N PHE A 148 10.79 -2.61 -8.09
CA PHE A 148 12.23 -2.76 -7.96
C PHE A 148 12.87 -1.39 -8.10
N LEU A 149 13.46 -0.89 -7.01
CA LEU A 149 14.16 0.39 -7.00
C LEU A 149 15.65 0.14 -7.21
N SER A 150 16.15 0.43 -8.41
CA SER A 150 17.54 0.17 -8.79
C SER A 150 18.48 1.20 -8.16
N PRO A 151 19.71 0.80 -7.77
CA PRO A 151 20.69 1.71 -7.21
C PRO A 151 21.23 2.69 -8.25
N GLY A 152 21.78 3.80 -7.79
CA GLY A 152 22.57 4.72 -8.59
C GLY A 152 24.03 4.26 -8.66
N VAL A 153 24.81 4.94 -9.50
CA VAL A 153 26.29 4.86 -9.51
C VAL A 153 26.94 6.08 -8.84
N ILE A 154 26.10 6.91 -8.25
CA ILE A 154 26.37 8.01 -7.32
C ILE A 154 25.16 8.06 -6.38
N GLU A 155 25.30 8.72 -5.23
CA GLU A 155 24.19 8.95 -4.31
C GLU A 155 22.99 9.59 -5.05
N ILE A 156 21.81 8.98 -4.89
CA ILE A 156 20.59 9.45 -5.54
C ILE A 156 19.98 10.56 -4.66
N PRO A 157 19.79 11.78 -5.18
CA PRO A 157 19.19 12.87 -4.41
C PRO A 157 17.78 12.51 -3.90
N ARG A 158 17.43 13.01 -2.70
CA ARG A 158 16.12 12.75 -2.05
C ARG A 158 14.93 13.01 -2.97
N SER A 159 14.91 14.11 -3.71
CA SER A 159 13.84 14.42 -4.66
C SER A 159 13.74 13.41 -5.80
N ARG A 160 14.87 12.86 -6.26
CA ARG A 160 14.89 11.82 -7.28
C ARG A 160 14.44 10.46 -6.73
N VAL A 161 14.80 10.13 -5.49
CA VAL A 161 14.23 8.95 -4.80
C VAL A 161 12.71 9.08 -4.72
N ALA A 162 12.22 10.24 -4.29
CA ALA A 162 10.79 10.50 -4.18
C ALA A 162 10.09 10.41 -5.53
N TRP A 163 10.64 11.05 -6.57
CA TRP A 163 10.16 10.94 -7.95
C TRP A 163 10.05 9.48 -8.37
N THR A 164 11.16 8.71 -8.32
CA THR A 164 11.17 7.35 -8.82
C THR A 164 10.20 6.44 -8.05
N ALA A 165 10.20 6.47 -6.71
CA ALA A 165 9.33 5.60 -5.93
C ALA A 165 7.83 5.85 -6.19
N THR A 166 7.43 7.11 -6.30
CA THR A 166 6.03 7.48 -6.59
C THR A 166 5.63 7.23 -8.03
N HIS A 167 6.55 7.40 -9.00
CA HIS A 167 6.37 7.00 -10.40
C HIS A 167 6.11 5.50 -10.53
N GLU A 168 6.97 4.66 -9.93
CA GLU A 168 6.80 3.21 -10.00
C GLU A 168 5.49 2.76 -9.32
N LEU A 169 5.05 3.43 -8.27
CA LEU A 169 3.73 3.16 -7.70
C LEU A 169 2.60 3.58 -8.66
N GLY A 170 2.77 4.66 -9.42
CA GLY A 170 1.84 5.06 -10.48
C GLY A 170 1.57 3.94 -11.49
N HIS A 171 2.58 3.14 -11.83
CA HIS A 171 2.39 1.93 -12.65
C HIS A 171 1.55 0.86 -11.98
N VAL A 172 1.74 0.63 -10.68
CA VAL A 172 0.91 -0.32 -9.91
C VAL A 172 -0.54 0.18 -9.85
N PHE A 173 -0.72 1.47 -9.58
CA PHE A 173 -2.01 2.13 -9.53
C PHE A 173 -2.75 2.04 -10.88
N GLN A 174 -2.06 2.30 -11.99
CA GLN A 174 -2.60 2.18 -13.34
C GLN A 174 -3.16 0.79 -13.61
N ARG A 175 -2.37 -0.25 -13.33
CA ARG A 175 -2.79 -1.64 -13.56
C ARG A 175 -3.99 -2.04 -12.70
N ARG A 176 -4.10 -1.49 -11.48
CA ARG A 176 -5.23 -1.77 -10.58
C ARG A 176 -6.51 -1.09 -11.03
N TYR A 177 -6.44 0.19 -11.40
CA TYR A 177 -7.64 1.02 -11.57
C TYR A 177 -7.98 1.40 -13.00
N ALA A 178 -6.99 1.48 -13.88
CA ALA A 178 -7.17 1.81 -15.29
C ALA A 178 -6.37 0.87 -16.21
N PRO A 179 -6.50 -0.47 -16.08
CA PRO A 179 -5.78 -1.39 -16.96
C PRO A 179 -6.29 -1.24 -18.40
N GLU A 180 -5.38 -1.41 -19.35
CA GLU A 180 -5.66 -1.20 -20.79
C GLU A 180 -6.81 -2.04 -21.34
N THR A 181 -7.13 -3.14 -20.66
CA THR A 181 -8.12 -4.14 -21.09
C THR A 181 -9.53 -3.94 -20.54
N ARG A 182 -9.77 -2.92 -19.70
CA ARG A 182 -10.99 -2.83 -18.87
C ARG A 182 -11.78 -1.53 -19.04
N ASP A 183 -13.11 -1.68 -19.08
CA ASP A 183 -14.18 -0.71 -18.75
C ASP A 183 -14.06 0.73 -19.30
N GLY A 184 -13.30 0.97 -20.37
CA GLY A 184 -13.20 2.29 -21.01
C GLY A 184 -12.47 3.37 -20.19
N ARG A 185 -12.09 3.10 -18.93
CA ARG A 185 -11.34 4.02 -18.07
C ARG A 185 -9.99 4.41 -18.66
N TRP A 186 -9.33 3.45 -19.30
CA TRP A 186 -8.09 3.72 -20.02
C TRP A 186 -8.34 4.70 -21.18
N THR A 187 -9.39 4.46 -21.98
CA THR A 187 -9.80 5.37 -23.05
C THR A 187 -10.16 6.76 -22.52
N GLU A 188 -10.90 6.85 -21.42
CA GLU A 188 -11.26 8.11 -20.75
C GLU A 188 -10.01 8.91 -20.34
N TYR A 189 -9.03 8.25 -19.73
CA TYR A 189 -7.74 8.87 -19.41
C TYR A 189 -7.05 9.41 -20.67
N LEU A 190 -6.94 8.60 -21.72
CA LEU A 190 -6.31 9.00 -22.98
C LEU A 190 -7.02 10.21 -23.60
N GLU A 191 -8.35 10.24 -23.58
CA GLU A 191 -9.15 11.37 -24.07
C GLU A 191 -8.92 12.64 -23.25
N ILE A 192 -8.97 12.57 -21.91
CA ILE A 192 -8.68 13.70 -21.01
C ILE A 192 -7.28 14.24 -21.27
N ARG A 193 -6.32 13.34 -21.48
CA ARG A 193 -4.92 13.71 -21.69
C ARG A 193 -4.63 14.16 -23.12
N GLY A 194 -5.60 14.08 -24.03
CA GLY A 194 -5.44 14.45 -25.44
C GLY A 194 -4.48 13.51 -26.19
N ILE A 195 -4.49 12.24 -25.79
CA ILE A 195 -3.74 11.12 -26.39
C ILE A 195 -4.71 10.36 -27.31
N ASP A 196 -5.05 11.00 -28.42
CA ASP A 196 -6.13 10.64 -29.35
C ASP A 196 -5.67 9.76 -30.54
N ASP A 197 -4.36 9.61 -30.75
CA ASP A 197 -3.77 8.77 -31.80
C ASP A 197 -2.33 8.34 -31.43
N GLU A 198 -1.92 7.14 -31.88
CA GLU A 198 -0.57 6.56 -31.72
C GLU A 198 0.53 7.44 -32.35
N THR A 199 0.16 8.39 -33.22
CA THR A 199 1.06 9.38 -33.83
C THR A 199 1.65 10.38 -32.83
N LYS A 200 1.07 10.53 -31.63
CA LYS A 200 1.66 11.35 -30.55
C LYS A 200 2.67 10.57 -29.68
N TYR A 201 2.69 9.25 -29.77
CA TYR A 201 3.51 8.36 -28.93
C TYR A 201 3.95 7.14 -29.73
N TYR A 202 5.08 7.25 -30.43
CA TYR A 202 5.59 6.18 -31.29
C TYR A 202 6.00 4.93 -30.49
N ALA A 203 5.73 3.74 -31.05
CA ALA A 203 6.11 2.45 -30.46
C ALA A 203 7.63 2.30 -30.24
N ASP A 204 8.42 3.03 -31.02
CA ASP A 204 9.89 3.12 -31.04
C ASP A 204 10.46 4.27 -30.19
N ALA A 205 9.61 5.08 -29.53
CA ALA A 205 10.09 6.02 -28.53
C ALA A 205 10.70 5.25 -27.35
N ALA A 206 11.98 5.52 -27.07
CA ALA A 206 12.72 4.90 -25.98
C ALA A 206 12.02 5.20 -24.65
N HIS A 207 11.27 4.22 -24.12
CA HIS A 207 10.73 4.10 -22.75
C HIS A 207 10.05 5.31 -22.08
N MET A 208 10.01 6.49 -22.67
CA MET A 208 9.74 7.78 -22.01
C MET A 208 8.49 8.49 -22.55
N ASN A 209 7.91 7.96 -23.63
CA ASN A 209 6.77 8.56 -24.33
C ASN A 209 5.74 7.48 -24.65
N ARG A 210 5.37 6.68 -23.65
CA ARG A 210 4.25 5.74 -23.77
C ARG A 210 3.13 6.16 -22.82
N PRO A 211 1.85 5.97 -23.17
CA PRO A 211 0.75 6.43 -22.33
C PRO A 211 0.77 5.88 -20.90
N VAL A 212 1.29 4.66 -20.69
CA VAL A 212 1.48 4.07 -19.35
C VAL A 212 2.52 4.80 -18.50
N GLU A 213 3.61 5.29 -19.10
CA GLU A 213 4.63 6.07 -18.39
C GLU A 213 4.11 7.47 -18.09
N ILE A 214 3.37 8.06 -19.04
CA ILE A 214 2.71 9.36 -18.83
C ILE A 214 1.69 9.25 -17.71
N PHE A 215 0.94 8.15 -17.63
CA PHE A 215 -0.01 7.92 -16.54
C PHE A 215 0.71 7.84 -15.19
N ALA A 216 1.79 7.07 -15.11
CA ALA A 216 2.59 6.94 -13.89
C ALA A 216 3.21 8.28 -13.45
N GLU A 217 3.68 9.06 -14.43
CA GLU A 217 4.25 10.40 -14.23
C GLU A 217 3.17 11.42 -13.82
N ASP A 218 1.98 11.37 -14.42
CA ASP A 218 0.81 12.19 -14.05
C ASP A 218 0.36 11.86 -12.61
N PHE A 219 0.32 10.56 -12.25
CA PHE A 219 0.01 10.12 -10.88
C PHE A 219 1.01 10.67 -9.87
N ARG A 220 2.31 10.51 -10.14
CA ARG A 220 3.38 11.10 -9.33
C ARG A 220 3.16 12.61 -9.19
N TYR A 221 2.93 13.29 -10.31
CA TYR A 221 2.86 14.75 -10.33
C TYR A 221 1.67 15.28 -9.52
N LEU A 222 0.50 14.65 -9.65
CA LEU A 222 -0.73 15.11 -8.99
C LEU A 222 -0.77 14.75 -7.50
N PHE A 223 -0.29 13.56 -7.14
CA PHE A 223 -0.51 13.00 -5.80
C PHE A 223 0.76 12.76 -5.00
N GLY A 224 1.93 12.87 -5.62
CA GLY A 224 3.21 12.80 -4.91
C GLY A 224 3.41 14.00 -3.98
N GLY A 225 4.15 13.76 -2.88
CA GLY A 225 4.55 14.84 -1.97
C GLY A 225 5.47 15.88 -2.62
N ALA A 226 5.75 16.96 -1.89
CA ALA A 226 6.53 18.10 -2.39
C ALA A 226 7.89 17.73 -3.02
N GLU A 227 8.57 16.72 -2.47
CA GLU A 227 9.85 16.21 -2.99
C GLU A 227 9.70 15.53 -4.36
N ALA A 228 8.61 14.77 -4.55
CA ALA A 228 8.35 14.05 -5.80
C ALA A 228 8.04 14.99 -6.96
N VAL A 229 7.53 16.20 -6.68
CA VAL A 229 7.10 17.19 -7.68
C VAL A 229 8.03 18.39 -7.79
N ALA A 230 9.14 18.39 -7.06
CA ALA A 230 10.03 19.55 -6.91
C ALA A 230 10.56 20.11 -8.25
N SER A 231 10.80 19.25 -9.25
CA SER A 231 11.26 19.69 -10.57
C SER A 231 10.17 20.37 -11.40
N ARG A 232 8.89 20.08 -11.11
CA ARG A 232 7.73 20.40 -11.96
C ARG A 232 7.93 20.04 -13.44
N THR A 233 8.79 19.08 -13.72
CA THR A 233 8.98 18.52 -15.06
C THR A 233 8.12 17.29 -15.21
N ILE A 234 7.59 17.10 -16.41
CA ILE A 234 7.06 15.81 -16.87
C ILE A 234 7.94 15.31 -18.02
N GLU A 235 7.92 14.01 -18.23
CA GLU A 235 8.77 13.35 -19.21
C GLU A 235 8.47 13.78 -20.66
N ASN A 236 7.19 13.99 -20.97
CA ASN A 236 6.75 14.54 -22.24
C ASN A 236 6.50 16.04 -22.13
N ALA A 237 7.46 16.86 -22.57
CA ALA A 237 7.39 18.32 -22.50
C ALA A 237 6.38 18.95 -23.48
N ASP A 238 5.85 18.20 -24.45
CA ASP A 238 4.84 18.70 -25.39
C ASP A 238 3.42 18.64 -24.81
N LEU A 239 3.23 17.89 -23.72
CA LEU A 239 1.98 17.87 -22.96
C LEU A 239 1.92 19.02 -21.95
N PRO A 240 0.72 19.58 -21.69
CA PRO A 240 0.52 20.47 -20.54
C PRO A 240 0.82 19.73 -19.23
N LEU A 241 1.22 20.48 -18.21
CA LEU A 241 1.42 19.91 -16.87
C LEU A 241 0.10 19.32 -16.35
N PRO A 242 0.15 18.25 -15.54
CA PRO A 242 -1.06 17.57 -15.10
C PRO A 242 -2.04 18.45 -14.33
N ASP A 243 -1.54 19.42 -13.55
CA ASP A 243 -2.36 20.42 -12.82
C ASP A 243 -3.02 21.46 -13.74
N ASP A 244 -2.56 21.56 -14.99
CA ASP A 244 -3.15 22.44 -16.01
C ASP A 244 -4.19 21.71 -16.89
N VAL A 245 -4.42 20.40 -16.70
CA VAL A 245 -5.39 19.61 -17.49
C VAL A 245 -6.73 19.51 -16.75
N PRO A 246 -7.80 20.17 -17.24
CA PRO A 246 -9.10 20.13 -16.58
C PRO A 246 -9.66 18.71 -16.49
N GLY A 247 -10.08 18.31 -15.28
CA GLY A 247 -10.70 17.00 -15.02
C GLY A 247 -9.72 15.84 -14.85
N LEU A 248 -8.41 16.05 -15.01
CA LEU A 248 -7.42 14.97 -14.84
C LEU A 248 -7.30 14.53 -13.37
N GLU A 249 -7.13 15.47 -12.43
CA GLU A 249 -7.11 15.15 -11.00
C GLU A 249 -8.44 14.49 -10.57
N ASP A 250 -9.58 15.04 -11.01
CA ASP A 250 -10.91 14.48 -10.73
C ASP A 250 -11.06 13.05 -11.28
N PHE A 251 -10.51 12.76 -12.45
CA PHE A 251 -10.49 11.41 -13.02
C PHE A 251 -9.75 10.43 -12.11
N PHE A 252 -8.54 10.77 -11.67
CA PHE A 252 -7.78 9.93 -10.74
C PHE A 252 -8.48 9.76 -9.39
N VAL A 253 -9.07 10.82 -8.85
CA VAL A 253 -9.92 10.72 -7.64
C VAL A 253 -11.13 9.83 -7.92
N SER A 254 -11.72 9.86 -9.12
CA SER A 254 -12.83 8.99 -9.52
C SER A 254 -12.44 7.52 -9.67
N LEU A 255 -11.15 7.20 -9.84
CA LEU A 255 -10.67 5.83 -9.90
C LEU A 255 -10.74 5.16 -8.53
N VAL A 256 -10.35 5.90 -7.48
CA VAL A 256 -10.45 5.46 -6.08
C VAL A 256 -11.86 5.64 -5.51
N ALA A 257 -12.59 6.68 -5.94
CA ALA A 257 -13.97 6.91 -5.54
C ALA A 257 -14.99 6.06 -6.34
N GLY A 258 -14.63 5.58 -7.51
CA GLY A 258 -15.50 4.81 -8.43
C GLY A 258 -15.84 3.40 -7.94
N GLU A 259 -15.14 2.90 -6.93
CA GLU A 259 -15.56 1.70 -6.18
C GLU A 259 -16.60 2.02 -5.07
N ARG A 260 -17.04 3.28 -4.96
CA ARG A 260 -18.31 3.69 -4.31
C ARG A 260 -19.48 3.82 -5.27
N VAL A 261 -19.47 3.14 -6.42
CA VAL A 261 -20.76 2.70 -6.97
C VAL A 261 -21.33 1.73 -5.95
N VAL A 262 -22.36 2.19 -5.24
CA VAL A 262 -23.31 1.34 -4.54
C VAL A 262 -24.00 0.47 -5.58
N SER A 263 -23.29 -0.56 -6.05
CA SER A 263 -23.96 -1.82 -6.27
C SER A 263 -24.35 -2.27 -4.88
N ILE A 264 -25.63 -2.52 -4.67
CA ILE A 264 -26.10 -3.24 -3.49
C ILE A 264 -25.66 -4.71 -3.68
N VAL A 265 -24.37 -4.95 -3.78
CA VAL A 265 -23.76 -6.21 -3.40
C VAL A 265 -23.15 -5.86 -2.05
N ALA A 266 -23.76 -6.40 -1.00
CA ALA A 266 -23.23 -6.29 0.34
C ALA A 266 -21.72 -6.55 0.32
N PRO A 267 -20.90 -5.84 1.13
CA PRO A 267 -19.48 -6.17 1.26
C PRO A 267 -19.38 -7.68 1.38
N GLU A 268 -18.51 -8.33 0.59
CA GLU A 268 -18.33 -9.77 0.69
C GLU A 268 -18.25 -10.10 2.18
N PRO A 269 -19.27 -10.80 2.72
CA PRO A 269 -19.47 -10.80 4.16
C PRO A 269 -18.21 -11.40 4.76
N LEU A 270 -17.57 -10.64 5.67
CA LEU A 270 -16.40 -11.09 6.42
C LEU A 270 -16.57 -12.57 6.70
N ALA A 271 -15.72 -13.41 6.10
CA ALA A 271 -15.87 -14.86 6.15
C ALA A 271 -16.09 -15.34 7.59
N CYS A 272 -15.55 -14.60 8.56
CA CYS A 272 -15.92 -14.68 9.96
C CYS A 272 -16.13 -13.27 10.55
N SER A 273 -17.30 -13.02 11.15
CA SER A 273 -17.62 -11.80 11.87
C SER A 273 -17.91 -12.10 13.33
N LEU A 274 -17.52 -11.17 14.21
CA LEU A 274 -17.68 -11.26 15.65
C LEU A 274 -18.17 -9.93 16.19
N SER A 275 -19.26 -9.95 16.95
CA SER A 275 -19.78 -8.76 17.63
C SER A 275 -20.20 -9.12 19.05
N ASN A 276 -20.32 -8.12 19.91
CA ASN A 276 -20.83 -8.32 21.26
C ASN A 276 -21.69 -7.14 21.71
N TYR A 277 -22.78 -7.42 22.41
CA TYR A 277 -23.68 -6.42 22.95
C TYR A 277 -24.29 -6.89 24.29
N PRO A 278 -24.40 -6.01 25.30
CA PRO A 278 -23.89 -4.64 25.35
C PRO A 278 -22.35 -4.56 25.40
N ASN A 279 -21.78 -3.41 25.03
CA ASN A 279 -20.35 -3.10 25.18
C ASN A 279 -20.16 -1.57 25.28
N PRO A 280 -19.73 -1.00 26.43
CA PRO A 280 -19.38 -1.65 27.68
C PRO A 280 -20.52 -2.48 28.31
N PHE A 281 -20.21 -3.44 29.17
CA PHE A 281 -21.21 -4.32 29.80
C PHE A 281 -20.99 -4.50 31.31
N ASN A 282 -22.08 -4.76 32.03
CA ASN A 282 -22.08 -5.04 33.47
C ASN A 282 -23.14 -6.10 33.84
N PRO A 283 -22.78 -7.29 34.35
CA PRO A 283 -21.54 -8.00 34.09
C PRO A 283 -21.68 -8.95 32.88
N THR A 284 -22.79 -8.90 32.14
CA THR A 284 -23.06 -9.82 31.03
C THR A 284 -23.02 -9.12 29.66
N THR A 285 -22.36 -9.75 28.69
CA THR A 285 -22.49 -9.47 27.25
C THR A 285 -22.85 -10.75 26.49
N THR A 286 -23.61 -10.62 25.40
CA THR A 286 -23.78 -11.69 24.42
C THR A 286 -22.80 -11.46 23.29
N VAL A 287 -22.05 -12.48 22.92
CA VAL A 287 -21.13 -12.51 21.79
C VAL A 287 -21.81 -13.27 20.64
N ARG A 288 -21.84 -12.65 19.46
CA ARG A 288 -22.43 -13.21 18.25
C ARG A 288 -21.35 -13.43 17.19
N VAL A 289 -21.33 -14.63 16.64
CA VAL A 289 -20.48 -15.06 15.53
C VAL A 289 -21.37 -15.29 14.32
N ALA A 290 -20.95 -14.79 13.16
CA ALA A 290 -21.50 -15.19 11.87
C ALA A 290 -20.36 -15.55 10.89
N LEU A 291 -20.48 -16.71 10.26
CA LEU A 291 -19.58 -17.31 9.28
C LEU A 291 -20.25 -17.28 7.91
N SER A 292 -19.49 -16.95 6.88
CA SER A 292 -19.94 -16.84 5.50
C SER A 292 -18.89 -17.37 4.53
N GLY A 293 -19.31 -17.67 3.31
CA GLY A 293 -18.43 -18.15 2.23
C GLY A 293 -17.59 -19.36 2.66
N ALA A 294 -16.28 -19.29 2.37
CA ALA A 294 -15.33 -20.38 2.65
C ALA A 294 -15.17 -20.75 4.14
N ALA A 295 -15.57 -19.89 5.09
CA ALA A 295 -15.55 -20.24 6.51
C ALA A 295 -16.76 -21.09 6.94
N LEU A 296 -17.84 -21.07 6.15
CA LEU A 296 -19.04 -21.90 6.34
C LEU A 296 -18.83 -23.35 5.86
N GLU A 297 -17.92 -23.54 4.90
CA GLU A 297 -17.59 -24.85 4.31
C GLU A 297 -16.71 -25.72 5.23
N ALA A 298 -16.12 -25.13 6.27
CA ALA A 298 -15.36 -25.82 7.32
C ALA A 298 -15.98 -25.63 8.73
N PRO A 299 -17.26 -25.96 8.95
CA PRO A 299 -17.98 -25.56 10.16
C PRO A 299 -17.63 -26.41 11.39
N GLY A 300 -16.74 -27.40 11.28
CA GLY A 300 -16.45 -28.42 12.32
C GLY A 300 -15.47 -27.99 13.42
N ASP A 301 -14.60 -27.01 13.15
CA ASP A 301 -13.51 -26.59 14.06
C ASP A 301 -13.63 -25.10 14.43
N VAL A 302 -14.79 -24.71 14.97
CA VAL A 302 -14.98 -23.35 15.47
C VAL A 302 -14.59 -23.28 16.94
N SER A 303 -13.73 -22.34 17.31
CA SER A 303 -13.40 -22.02 18.70
C SER A 303 -13.69 -20.56 18.99
N LEU A 304 -14.37 -20.28 20.09
CA LEU A 304 -14.68 -18.95 20.59
C LEU A 304 -14.18 -18.84 22.03
N ALA A 305 -13.30 -17.89 22.29
CA ALA A 305 -12.68 -17.74 23.60
C ALA A 305 -12.42 -16.28 23.97
N VAL A 306 -12.40 -16.00 25.27
CA VAL A 306 -12.08 -14.70 25.86
C VAL A 306 -10.67 -14.74 26.42
N TYR A 307 -9.89 -13.69 26.16
CA TYR A 307 -8.51 -13.53 26.55
C TYR A 307 -8.30 -12.19 27.27
N ARG A 308 -7.28 -12.13 28.12
CA ARG A 308 -6.70 -10.89 28.61
C ARG A 308 -5.88 -10.22 27.50
N VAL A 309 -5.56 -8.94 27.67
CA VAL A 309 -4.74 -8.17 26.72
C VAL A 309 -3.30 -8.70 26.57
N ASP A 310 -2.80 -9.44 27.57
CA ASP A 310 -1.53 -10.16 27.54
C ASP A 310 -1.59 -11.49 26.78
N GLY A 311 -2.76 -11.85 26.23
CA GLY A 311 -2.98 -13.09 25.49
C GLY A 311 -3.35 -14.29 26.37
N ALA A 312 -3.43 -14.14 27.71
CA ALA A 312 -3.82 -15.24 28.58
C ALA A 312 -5.31 -15.59 28.41
N LEU A 313 -5.61 -16.88 28.19
CA LEU A 313 -6.98 -17.39 28.12
C LEU A 313 -7.71 -17.14 29.45
N VAL A 314 -8.89 -16.53 29.37
CA VAL A 314 -9.79 -16.29 30.50
C VAL A 314 -10.87 -17.34 30.54
N ARG A 315 -11.53 -17.59 29.40
CA ARG A 315 -12.61 -18.55 29.29
C ARG A 315 -12.87 -18.96 27.86
N GLU A 316 -12.97 -20.25 27.59
CA GLU A 316 -13.56 -20.76 26.35
C GLU A 316 -15.09 -20.69 26.41
N LEU A 317 -15.70 -20.04 25.42
CA LEU A 317 -17.16 -19.89 25.32
C LEU A 317 -17.80 -20.94 24.42
N HIS A 318 -17.07 -21.43 23.43
CA HIS A 318 -17.51 -22.50 22.52
C HIS A 318 -16.31 -23.20 21.88
N ARG A 319 -16.43 -24.51 21.66
CA ARG A 319 -15.52 -25.31 20.84
C ARG A 319 -16.30 -26.42 20.17
N GLY A 320 -16.21 -26.50 18.85
CA GLY A 320 -16.90 -27.51 18.04
C GLY A 320 -17.71 -26.86 16.92
N PRO A 321 -18.68 -27.58 16.35
CA PRO A 321 -19.33 -27.13 15.13
C PRO A 321 -20.21 -25.89 15.32
N ALA A 322 -20.36 -25.08 14.28
CA ALA A 322 -21.32 -23.95 14.20
C ALA A 322 -22.32 -24.15 13.05
N PRO A 323 -23.38 -24.98 13.23
CA PRO A 323 -24.34 -25.29 12.18
C PRO A 323 -25.04 -24.03 11.65
N GLY A 324 -25.10 -23.89 10.32
CA GLY A 324 -25.71 -22.71 9.68
C GLY A 324 -24.87 -21.44 9.77
N GLY A 325 -23.62 -21.53 10.26
CA GLY A 325 -22.68 -20.42 10.27
C GLY A 325 -22.93 -19.38 11.34
N ALA A 326 -23.88 -19.58 12.26
CA ALA A 326 -24.17 -18.63 13.33
C ALA A 326 -24.00 -19.28 14.69
N LEU A 327 -23.43 -18.53 15.65
CA LEU A 327 -23.28 -18.95 17.04
C LEU A 327 -23.48 -17.74 17.94
N GLU A 328 -24.24 -17.92 19.02
CA GLU A 328 -24.31 -16.94 20.11
C GLU A 328 -23.79 -17.56 21.41
N ALA A 329 -22.92 -16.85 22.11
CA ALA A 329 -22.41 -17.26 23.41
C ALA A 329 -22.49 -16.12 24.42
N ARG A 330 -22.92 -16.41 25.64
CA ARG A 330 -23.03 -15.43 26.72
C ARG A 330 -21.77 -15.47 27.57
N TRP A 331 -21.18 -14.30 27.84
CA TRP A 331 -20.12 -14.17 28.84
C TRP A 331 -20.59 -13.26 29.98
N ASP A 332 -20.38 -13.72 31.20
CA ASP A 332 -20.81 -13.07 32.46
C ASP A 332 -19.64 -12.45 33.22
N GLY A 333 -18.50 -12.25 32.56
CA GLY A 333 -17.31 -11.67 33.18
C GLY A 333 -16.67 -12.62 34.21
N THR A 334 -16.72 -13.93 34.00
CA THR A 334 -16.03 -14.92 34.85
C THR A 334 -15.00 -15.73 34.08
N ASP A 335 -14.01 -16.27 34.78
CA ASP A 335 -13.00 -17.19 34.25
C ASP A 335 -13.55 -18.63 34.10
N GLU A 336 -12.73 -19.57 33.64
CA GLU A 336 -13.12 -21.00 33.51
C GLU A 336 -13.55 -21.66 34.81
N ARG A 337 -13.14 -21.12 35.97
CA ARG A 337 -13.50 -21.64 37.30
C ARG A 337 -14.77 -20.97 37.85
N GLY A 338 -15.38 -20.07 37.10
CA GLY A 338 -16.56 -19.30 37.52
C GLY A 338 -16.24 -18.12 38.45
N ASN A 339 -14.96 -17.77 38.63
CA ASN A 339 -14.60 -16.61 39.44
C ASN A 339 -14.77 -15.32 38.65
N PRO A 340 -15.32 -14.24 39.24
CA PRO A 340 -15.38 -12.93 38.59
C PRO A 340 -13.99 -12.41 38.24
N VAL A 341 -13.82 -11.94 37.00
CA VAL A 341 -12.61 -11.20 36.59
C VAL A 341 -12.76 -9.70 36.83
N ALA A 342 -11.64 -8.99 36.94
CA ALA A 342 -11.60 -7.55 37.20
C ALA A 342 -12.21 -6.73 36.05
N SER A 343 -12.74 -5.54 36.36
CA SER A 343 -13.10 -4.53 35.36
C SER A 343 -11.91 -4.24 34.46
N GLY A 344 -12.14 -4.12 33.15
CA GLY A 344 -11.04 -3.93 32.20
C GLY A 344 -11.38 -4.37 30.77
N VAL A 345 -10.36 -4.29 29.93
CA VAL A 345 -10.44 -4.70 28.53
C VAL A 345 -10.07 -6.17 28.39
N TYR A 346 -10.90 -6.90 27.67
CA TYR A 346 -10.68 -8.29 27.27
C TYR A 346 -10.85 -8.42 25.76
N LEU A 347 -10.29 -9.47 25.18
CA LEU A 347 -10.39 -9.77 23.76
C LEU A 347 -11.19 -11.06 23.58
N CYS A 348 -12.31 -11.01 22.88
CA CYS A 348 -13.00 -12.20 22.42
C CYS A 348 -12.50 -12.56 21.04
N ARG A 349 -12.10 -13.81 20.80
CA ARG A 349 -11.61 -14.27 19.51
C ARG A 349 -12.37 -15.50 19.07
N VAL A 350 -12.81 -15.50 17.83
CA VAL A 350 -13.32 -16.67 17.12
C VAL A 350 -12.28 -17.14 16.10
N ARG A 351 -12.15 -18.45 15.91
CA ARG A 351 -11.37 -19.07 14.84
C ARG A 351 -12.19 -20.18 14.17
N SER A 352 -12.11 -20.26 12.84
CA SER A 352 -12.66 -21.33 12.01
C SER A 352 -11.64 -21.62 10.90
N GLY A 353 -10.87 -22.72 11.03
CA GLY A 353 -9.74 -23.01 10.15
C GLY A 353 -8.71 -21.86 10.08
N ARG A 354 -8.49 -21.31 8.87
CA ARG A 354 -7.62 -20.14 8.64
C ARG A 354 -8.25 -18.79 8.99
N PHE A 355 -9.58 -18.75 9.18
CA PHE A 355 -10.31 -17.51 9.43
C PHE A 355 -10.36 -17.20 10.92
N ALA A 356 -10.23 -15.93 11.28
CA ALA A 356 -10.37 -15.47 12.66
C ALA A 356 -10.97 -14.07 12.71
N ALA A 357 -11.73 -13.78 13.78
CA ALA A 357 -12.20 -12.44 14.09
C ALA A 357 -12.02 -12.17 15.59
N THR A 358 -11.77 -10.92 15.95
CA THR A 358 -11.55 -10.49 17.33
C THR A 358 -12.44 -9.30 17.65
N SER A 359 -13.05 -9.29 18.83
CA SER A 359 -13.86 -8.19 19.34
C SER A 359 -13.41 -7.81 20.74
N LYS A 360 -13.36 -6.51 21.00
CA LYS A 360 -12.99 -5.94 22.30
C LYS A 360 -14.20 -6.04 23.24
N LEU A 361 -14.02 -6.61 24.42
CA LEU A 361 -15.02 -6.61 25.49
C LEU A 361 -14.58 -5.63 26.58
N LEU A 362 -15.41 -4.64 26.91
CA LEU A 362 -15.15 -3.71 28.01
C LEU A 362 -16.07 -4.04 29.19
N LEU A 363 -15.52 -4.74 30.18
CA LEU A 363 -16.21 -5.09 31.41
C LEU A 363 -16.13 -3.92 32.39
N VAL A 364 -17.29 -3.45 32.84
CA VAL A 364 -17.42 -2.44 33.90
C VAL A 364 -18.24 -3.08 35.01
N ARG A 365 -17.67 -3.21 36.20
CA ARG A 365 -18.38 -3.66 37.41
C ARG A 365 -18.42 -2.57 38.47
#